data_AF-A0A2E4HP54-F1
#
_entry.id   AF-A0A2E4HP54-F1
#
_cell.length_a   1.000
_cell.length_b   1.000
_cell.length_c   1.000
_cell.angle_alpha   90.00
_cell.angle_beta   90.00
_cell.angle_gamma   90.00
#
_symmetry.space_group_name_H-M   'P 1'
#
loop_
_entity.id
_entity.type
_entity.pdbx_description
1 polymer ?
#
loop_
_entity_poly.entity_id
_entity_poly.type
_entity_poly.pdbx_seq_one_letter_code
_entity_poly.pdbx_strand_id
1 'polypeptide(L)'
;MSTRQEFWDNVSKYREMGMDPLRWVAGCAVKVDLNSVVYPTLHNIKPSLKQMGISLGARVDADIFPLVGDGPIINRRIYDPFSTSIDTEDLKKINPKRAISLLQVFQKNAEKQEKFEALLISLYTSISKSNVHFSVGKGHSIITPDKEAEFALFDFISYEEGQTDGYCLSNNDTIQIIDPTADPSSEQQTNVAVSNSLNDLITLGCFEELKVLPVVDAPNQEIETQILKNMTSFATKYNIELIPAESPKRSKLLIGATLFGSLQKEPPTKLDLLDSDMKILVTRPFGDLAPINVFLSCVADDTFLKDLEATGYGLKDVQKAKDSVIKTMSEPNLKVAKIINKYLPDFGSDFNVQEHILATGDLSGPGIMIFKEHADNANVDISLDNLPLQYPEFVKYATENFLMDNATAGTNGAVAIIASSNIIGNIKTDLAKEGYDPRLVGTILGKGTGNVRVGKNVKDMIASQALLDDLDITGNEN
;
A
#
# COMPACT_ATOMS: atom_id res chain seq x y z
N MET A 1 14.06 -26.47 -17.60
CA MET A 1 13.34 -26.48 -18.89
C MET A 1 13.55 -25.10 -19.52
N SER A 2 12.99 -24.73 -20.68
CA SER A 2 13.15 -23.33 -21.13
C SER A 2 12.33 -22.42 -20.21
N THR A 3 12.87 -21.26 -19.83
CA THR A 3 12.22 -20.26 -18.95
C THR A 3 10.80 -19.91 -19.40
N ARG A 4 10.53 -20.02 -20.70
CA ARG A 4 9.22 -19.80 -21.31
C ARG A 4 8.20 -20.91 -21.02
N GLN A 5 8.62 -22.18 -20.97
CA GLN A 5 7.72 -23.29 -20.61
C GLN A 5 7.31 -23.19 -19.13
N GLU A 6 8.28 -22.99 -18.24
CA GLU A 6 8.04 -22.83 -16.79
C GLU A 6 7.12 -21.63 -16.51
N PHE A 7 7.29 -20.54 -17.28
CA PHE A 7 6.38 -19.39 -17.24
C PHE A 7 4.94 -19.75 -17.59
N TRP A 8 4.71 -20.39 -18.75
CA TRP A 8 3.35 -20.74 -19.19
C TRP A 8 2.69 -21.80 -18.29
N ASP A 9 3.48 -22.69 -17.70
CA ASP A 9 2.99 -23.65 -16.70
C ASP A 9 2.48 -22.90 -15.46
N ASN A 10 3.24 -21.93 -14.95
CA ASN A 10 2.81 -21.11 -13.80
C ASN A 10 1.63 -20.20 -14.15
N VAL A 11 1.60 -19.58 -15.33
CA VAL A 11 0.43 -18.80 -15.80
C VAL A 11 -0.82 -19.67 -15.85
N SER A 12 -0.69 -20.92 -16.32
CA SER A 12 -1.80 -21.87 -16.35
C SER A 12 -2.29 -22.21 -14.95
N LYS A 13 -1.38 -22.45 -13.98
CA LYS A 13 -1.75 -22.62 -12.57
C LYS A 13 -2.55 -21.43 -12.05
N TYR A 14 -2.09 -20.20 -12.22
CA TYR A 14 -2.83 -19.01 -11.77
C TYR A 14 -4.22 -18.90 -12.42
N ARG A 15 -4.35 -19.25 -13.71
CA ARG A 15 -5.64 -19.26 -14.43
C ARG A 15 -6.61 -20.29 -13.90
N GLU A 16 -6.13 -21.49 -13.57
CA GLU A 16 -6.94 -22.51 -12.89
C GLU A 16 -7.46 -22.02 -11.53
N MET A 17 -6.74 -21.10 -10.89
CA MET A 17 -7.12 -20.47 -9.62
C MET A 17 -8.05 -19.25 -9.80
N GLY A 18 -8.46 -18.94 -11.04
CA GLY A 18 -9.33 -17.82 -11.38
C GLY A 18 -8.61 -16.50 -11.59
N MET A 19 -7.28 -16.51 -11.73
CA MET A 19 -6.47 -15.31 -11.91
C MET A 19 -5.92 -15.19 -13.34
N ASP A 20 -5.77 -13.98 -13.89
CA ASP A 20 -5.10 -13.78 -15.19
C ASP A 20 -3.82 -12.97 -15.04
N PRO A 21 -2.66 -13.62 -14.81
CA PRO A 21 -1.38 -12.97 -14.55
C PRO A 21 -0.98 -11.90 -15.57
N LEU A 22 -1.28 -12.15 -16.84
CA LEU A 22 -0.91 -11.24 -17.92
C LEU A 22 -1.72 -9.95 -17.91
N ARG A 23 -2.96 -10.00 -17.40
CA ARG A 23 -3.80 -8.81 -17.20
C ARG A 23 -3.51 -8.11 -15.87
N TRP A 24 -3.03 -8.84 -14.87
CA TRP A 24 -3.01 -8.35 -13.49
C TRP A 24 -1.65 -7.94 -12.97
N VAL A 25 -0.56 -8.37 -13.61
CA VAL A 25 0.78 -7.91 -13.23
C VAL A 25 1.15 -6.64 -14.00
N ALA A 26 0.64 -6.52 -15.24
CA ALA A 26 0.75 -5.35 -16.14
C ALA A 26 0.13 -4.05 -15.59
N GLY A 27 -0.66 -4.12 -14.52
CA GLY A 27 -1.09 -2.93 -13.82
C GLY A 27 -1.27 -3.26 -12.36
N CYS A 28 -1.06 -2.28 -11.49
CA CYS A 28 -1.66 -2.26 -10.14
C CYS A 28 -3.22 -2.27 -10.18
N ALA A 29 -3.81 -2.82 -11.24
CA ALA A 29 -5.20 -2.85 -11.66
C ALA A 29 -6.05 -3.86 -10.89
N VAL A 30 -5.54 -4.39 -9.78
CA VAL A 30 -6.33 -5.20 -8.84
C VAL A 30 -6.97 -4.35 -7.74
N LYS A 31 -6.69 -3.05 -7.66
CA LYS A 31 -7.39 -2.12 -6.74
C LYS A 31 -8.57 -1.47 -7.43
N VAL A 32 -9.61 -1.14 -6.67
CA VAL A 32 -10.69 -0.26 -7.16
C VAL A 32 -10.09 1.13 -7.40
N ASP A 33 -10.42 1.75 -8.53
CA ASP A 33 -9.85 3.06 -8.89
C ASP A 33 -10.16 4.11 -7.82
N LEU A 34 -9.11 4.68 -7.24
CA LEU A 34 -9.25 5.56 -6.08
C LEU A 34 -9.90 6.90 -6.45
N ASN A 35 -9.51 7.48 -7.59
CA ASN A 35 -9.86 8.85 -7.97
C ASN A 35 -11.25 8.95 -8.59
N SER A 36 -11.64 7.98 -9.40
CA SER A 36 -12.92 7.96 -10.13
C SER A 36 -14.02 7.17 -9.43
N VAL A 37 -13.68 6.26 -8.51
CA VAL A 37 -14.66 5.41 -7.83
C VAL A 37 -14.61 5.55 -6.32
N VAL A 38 -13.49 5.22 -5.66
CA VAL A 38 -13.47 5.12 -4.18
C VAL A 38 -13.68 6.48 -3.51
N TYR A 39 -12.84 7.49 -3.78
CA TYR A 39 -12.93 8.77 -3.10
C TYR A 39 -14.23 9.53 -3.37
N PRO A 40 -14.72 9.60 -4.63
CA PRO A 40 -16.04 10.18 -4.90
C PRO A 40 -17.17 9.46 -4.15
N THR A 41 -17.15 8.12 -4.12
CA THR A 41 -18.15 7.34 -3.35
C THR A 41 -18.07 7.64 -1.86
N LEU A 42 -16.89 7.59 -1.25
CA LEU A 42 -16.72 7.87 0.19
C LEU A 42 -17.18 9.28 0.54
N HIS A 43 -16.92 10.27 -0.32
CA HIS A 43 -17.41 11.63 -0.16
C HIS A 43 -18.95 11.68 -0.12
N ASN A 44 -19.60 11.02 -1.08
CA ASN A 44 -21.06 10.98 -1.20
C ASN A 44 -21.74 10.30 -0.01
N ILE A 45 -21.23 9.15 0.43
CA ILE A 45 -21.92 8.35 1.47
C ILE A 45 -21.64 8.84 2.90
N LYS A 46 -20.60 9.64 3.11
CA LYS A 46 -20.18 10.08 4.45
C LYS A 46 -21.30 10.68 5.32
N PRO A 47 -22.20 11.55 4.79
CA PRO A 47 -23.34 12.06 5.57
C PRO A 47 -24.31 10.95 5.99
N SER A 48 -24.60 10.01 5.09
CA SER A 48 -25.50 8.87 5.34
C SER A 48 -24.91 7.93 6.39
N LEU A 49 -23.63 7.60 6.28
CA LEU A 49 -22.92 6.78 7.27
C LEU A 49 -22.97 7.41 8.66
N LYS A 50 -22.78 8.74 8.75
CA LYS A 50 -22.85 9.44 10.03
C LYS A 50 -24.24 9.30 10.68
N GLN A 51 -25.32 9.32 9.91
CA GLN A 51 -26.68 9.08 10.41
C GLN A 51 -26.88 7.62 10.86
N MET A 52 -26.14 6.68 10.28
CA MET A 52 -26.12 5.26 10.64
C MET A 52 -25.22 4.95 11.87
N GLY A 53 -24.60 5.97 12.48
CA GLY A 53 -23.67 5.80 13.60
C GLY A 53 -22.25 5.40 13.19
N ILE A 54 -21.92 5.47 11.89
CA ILE A 54 -20.63 5.04 11.34
C ILE A 54 -19.86 6.27 10.85
N SER A 55 -18.64 6.48 11.36
CA SER A 55 -17.76 7.54 10.86
C SER A 55 -16.64 6.99 9.99
N LEU A 56 -16.16 7.79 9.05
CA LEU A 56 -14.96 7.49 8.25
C LEU A 56 -13.79 8.29 8.81
N GLY A 57 -12.64 7.62 8.97
CA GLY A 57 -11.38 8.20 9.42
C GLY A 57 -10.79 9.24 8.47
N ALA A 58 -9.68 9.85 8.88
CA ALA A 58 -8.90 10.73 8.02
C ALA A 58 -8.18 9.92 6.92
N ARG A 59 -7.81 10.58 5.82
CA ARG A 59 -7.01 9.98 4.75
C ARG A 59 -5.54 9.95 5.17
N VAL A 60 -5.16 8.90 5.87
CA VAL A 60 -3.80 8.61 6.32
C VAL A 60 -3.43 7.17 5.96
N ASP A 61 -2.13 6.87 5.91
CA ASP A 61 -1.62 5.55 5.48
C ASP A 61 -2.10 4.43 6.41
N ALA A 62 -2.18 4.68 7.72
CA ALA A 62 -2.73 3.77 8.72
C ALA A 62 -3.74 4.47 9.64
N ASP A 63 -4.69 3.71 10.20
CA ASP A 63 -5.52 4.23 11.30
C ASP A 63 -4.67 4.43 12.55
N ILE A 64 -4.89 5.54 13.24
CA ILE A 64 -4.15 5.95 14.43
C ILE A 64 -5.14 6.14 15.58
N PHE A 65 -4.93 5.42 16.67
CA PHE A 65 -5.83 5.47 17.82
C PHE A 65 -5.09 5.27 19.14
N PRO A 66 -5.68 5.69 20.28
CA PRO A 66 -4.99 5.61 21.57
C PRO A 66 -4.57 4.19 21.92
N LEU A 67 -3.34 4.04 22.40
CA LEU A 67 -2.87 2.82 23.07
C LEU A 67 -3.35 2.89 24.53
N VAL A 68 -4.18 1.95 24.96
CA VAL A 68 -4.77 1.92 26.32
C VAL A 68 -4.69 0.51 26.89
N GLY A 69 -4.28 0.39 28.15
CA GLY A 69 -4.26 -0.87 28.89
C GLY A 69 -3.40 -1.94 28.20
N ASP A 70 -3.93 -3.16 28.11
CA ASP A 70 -3.27 -4.30 27.46
C ASP A 70 -3.32 -4.25 25.91
N GLY A 71 -3.79 -3.15 25.34
CA GLY A 71 -3.95 -2.96 23.90
C GLY A 71 -5.34 -3.33 23.36
N PRO A 72 -5.54 -3.22 22.03
CA PRO A 72 -6.84 -3.45 21.42
C PRO A 72 -7.25 -4.94 21.40
N ILE A 73 -8.55 -5.18 21.61
CA ILE A 73 -9.20 -6.47 21.35
C ILE A 73 -9.73 -6.44 19.92
N ILE A 74 -9.31 -7.43 19.12
CA ILE A 74 -9.63 -7.50 17.69
C ILE A 74 -10.59 -8.66 17.43
N ASN A 75 -11.70 -8.37 16.75
CA ASN A 75 -12.73 -9.34 16.37
C ASN A 75 -12.98 -9.28 14.86
N ARG A 76 -12.47 -10.26 14.13
CA ARG A 76 -12.70 -10.38 12.69
C ARG A 76 -14.11 -10.84 12.39
N ARG A 77 -14.79 -10.19 11.44
CA ARG A 77 -16.04 -10.65 10.83
C ARG A 77 -15.95 -10.54 9.32
N ILE A 78 -16.50 -11.54 8.63
CA ILE A 78 -16.53 -11.61 7.18
C ILE A 78 -17.98 -11.72 6.75
N TYR A 79 -18.40 -10.78 5.91
CA TYR A 79 -19.75 -10.65 5.42
C TYR A 79 -19.80 -10.86 3.90
N ASP A 80 -20.96 -11.31 3.44
CA ASP A 80 -21.38 -11.14 2.05
C ASP A 80 -21.91 -9.70 1.89
N PRO A 81 -21.32 -8.86 1.01
CA PRO A 81 -21.71 -7.45 0.85
C PRO A 81 -23.17 -7.23 0.46
N PHE A 82 -23.82 -8.24 -0.14
CA PHE A 82 -25.24 -8.17 -0.53
C PHE A 82 -26.17 -8.85 0.46
N SER A 83 -25.65 -9.58 1.44
CA SER A 83 -26.47 -10.21 2.46
C SER A 83 -26.99 -9.17 3.44
N THR A 84 -28.31 -9.19 3.67
CA THR A 84 -28.93 -8.40 4.73
C THR A 84 -28.85 -9.07 6.11
N SER A 85 -28.29 -10.28 6.16
CA SER A 85 -28.30 -11.16 7.34
C SER A 85 -26.99 -11.01 8.10
N ILE A 86 -26.84 -9.88 8.78
CA ILE A 86 -25.74 -9.64 9.73
C ILE A 86 -26.21 -10.01 11.13
N ASP A 87 -25.38 -10.75 11.87
CA ASP A 87 -25.64 -11.04 13.28
C ASP A 87 -25.49 -9.75 14.10
N THR A 88 -26.62 -9.08 14.34
CA THR A 88 -26.66 -7.81 15.05
C THR A 88 -26.35 -7.96 16.54
N GLU A 89 -26.62 -9.12 17.14
CA GLU A 89 -26.37 -9.35 18.56
C GLU A 89 -24.88 -9.59 18.82
N ASP A 90 -24.19 -10.27 17.91
CA ASP A 90 -22.74 -10.39 17.96
C ASP A 90 -22.02 -9.03 17.90
N LEU A 91 -22.43 -8.13 16.99
CA LEU A 91 -21.86 -6.78 16.94
C LEU A 91 -22.12 -5.98 18.21
N LYS A 92 -23.32 -6.08 18.80
CA LYS A 92 -23.63 -5.43 20.09
C LYS A 92 -22.74 -5.97 21.22
N LYS A 93 -22.43 -7.27 21.20
CA LYS A 93 -21.54 -7.90 22.18
C LYS A 93 -20.10 -7.44 22.02
N ILE A 94 -19.60 -7.30 20.79
CA ILE A 94 -18.25 -6.78 20.53
C ILE A 94 -18.18 -5.29 20.94
N ASN A 95 -19.25 -4.54 20.66
CA ASN A 95 -19.36 -3.09 20.86
C ASN A 95 -18.10 -2.33 20.38
N PRO A 96 -17.70 -2.50 19.10
CA PRO A 96 -16.50 -1.88 18.56
C PRO A 96 -16.52 -0.37 18.65
N LYS A 97 -15.34 0.22 18.85
CA LYS A 97 -15.10 1.65 18.67
C LYS A 97 -14.58 1.95 17.27
N ARG A 98 -13.83 1.00 16.69
CA ARG A 98 -13.16 1.15 15.40
C ARG A 98 -13.30 -0.10 14.55
N ALA A 99 -13.05 0.07 13.25
CA ALA A 99 -12.94 -1.04 12.31
C ALA A 99 -11.88 -0.75 11.25
N ILE A 100 -11.15 -1.79 10.87
CA ILE A 100 -10.36 -1.84 9.64
C ILE A 100 -11.12 -2.71 8.66
N SER A 101 -11.28 -2.23 7.42
CA SER A 101 -12.11 -2.90 6.43
C SER A 101 -11.32 -3.32 5.21
N LEU A 102 -11.68 -4.48 4.66
CA LEU A 102 -11.21 -5.00 3.39
C LEU A 102 -12.41 -5.43 2.57
N LEU A 103 -12.50 -4.95 1.33
CA LEU A 103 -13.52 -5.39 0.39
C LEU A 103 -12.85 -6.03 -0.83
N GLN A 104 -13.21 -7.27 -1.12
CA GLN A 104 -12.94 -7.86 -2.42
C GLN A 104 -14.23 -7.77 -3.24
N VAL A 105 -14.19 -7.08 -4.37
CA VAL A 105 -15.39 -6.65 -5.11
C VAL A 105 -15.36 -7.16 -6.53
N PHE A 106 -16.46 -7.71 -7.01
CA PHE A 106 -16.59 -8.13 -8.39
C PHE A 106 -16.39 -6.93 -9.32
N GLN A 107 -15.56 -7.07 -10.36
CA GLN A 107 -15.16 -5.97 -11.25
C GLN A 107 -16.34 -5.13 -11.75
N LYS A 108 -17.49 -5.74 -12.02
CA LYS A 108 -18.68 -5.03 -12.54
C LYS A 108 -19.36 -4.14 -11.49
N ASN A 109 -19.08 -4.35 -10.21
CA ASN A 109 -19.53 -3.52 -9.09
C ASN A 109 -18.49 -2.43 -8.76
N ALA A 110 -17.23 -2.62 -9.17
CA ALA A 110 -16.12 -1.69 -8.94
C ALA A 110 -15.82 -0.74 -10.11
N GLU A 111 -16.33 -1.02 -11.32
CA GLU A 111 -16.07 -0.22 -12.54
C GLU A 111 -16.71 1.17 -12.56
N LYS A 112 -17.68 1.44 -11.68
CA LYS A 112 -18.46 2.69 -11.64
C LYS A 112 -18.74 3.12 -10.22
N GLN A 113 -18.63 4.42 -9.98
CA GLN A 113 -18.92 5.07 -8.70
C GLN A 113 -20.27 4.64 -8.13
N GLU A 114 -21.36 4.72 -8.90
CA GLU A 114 -22.72 4.50 -8.41
C GLU A 114 -22.97 3.05 -7.96
N LYS A 115 -22.31 2.09 -8.62
CA LYS A 115 -22.43 0.68 -8.27
C LYS A 115 -21.67 0.36 -6.99
N PHE A 116 -20.45 0.89 -6.86
CA PHE A 116 -19.65 0.74 -5.66
C PHE A 116 -20.33 1.43 -4.47
N GLU A 117 -20.91 2.62 -4.69
CA GLU A 117 -21.73 3.33 -3.71
C GLU A 117 -22.92 2.50 -3.22
N ALA A 118 -23.69 1.91 -4.15
CA ALA A 118 -24.83 1.07 -3.80
C ALA A 118 -24.44 -0.16 -2.96
N LEU A 119 -23.29 -0.78 -3.30
CA LEU A 119 -22.72 -1.90 -2.54
C LEU A 119 -22.39 -1.47 -1.10
N LEU A 120 -21.65 -0.36 -0.92
CA LEU A 120 -21.28 0.12 0.41
C LEU A 120 -22.50 0.53 1.23
N ILE A 121 -23.47 1.22 0.64
CA ILE A 121 -24.69 1.61 1.34
C ILE A 121 -25.48 0.38 1.79
N SER A 122 -25.62 -0.65 0.95
CA SER A 122 -26.29 -1.90 1.32
C SER A 122 -25.63 -2.59 2.51
N LEU A 123 -24.30 -2.72 2.46
CA LEU A 123 -23.50 -3.32 3.52
C LEU A 123 -23.62 -2.54 4.83
N TYR A 124 -23.36 -1.24 4.82
CA TYR A 124 -23.39 -0.41 6.03
C TYR A 124 -24.80 -0.23 6.60
N THR A 125 -25.84 -0.20 5.76
CA THR A 125 -27.24 -0.22 6.22
C THR A 125 -27.55 -1.53 6.95
N SER A 126 -26.98 -2.65 6.53
CA SER A 126 -27.16 -3.92 7.22
C SER A 126 -26.41 -3.94 8.54
N ILE A 127 -25.19 -3.40 8.59
CA ILE A 127 -24.39 -3.29 9.81
C ILE A 127 -25.09 -2.38 10.82
N SER A 128 -25.64 -1.24 10.38
CA SER A 128 -26.24 -0.23 11.24
C SER A 128 -27.49 -0.71 11.98
N LYS A 129 -28.12 -1.81 11.54
CA LYS A 129 -29.22 -2.47 12.27
C LYS A 129 -28.79 -2.96 13.67
N SER A 130 -27.50 -3.15 13.89
CA SER A 130 -26.95 -3.46 15.22
C SER A 130 -27.06 -2.29 16.21
N ASN A 131 -27.25 -1.06 15.71
CA ASN A 131 -27.26 0.18 16.49
C ASN A 131 -25.95 0.44 17.27
N VAL A 132 -24.84 -0.10 16.77
CA VAL A 132 -23.49 0.12 17.30
C VAL A 132 -22.84 1.27 16.55
N HIS A 133 -22.13 2.13 17.28
CA HIS A 133 -21.44 3.27 16.71
C HIS A 133 -19.94 3.02 16.68
N PHE A 134 -19.31 3.18 15.51
CA PHE A 134 -17.87 2.95 15.35
C PHE A 134 -17.30 3.76 14.19
N SER A 135 -15.99 3.92 14.19
CA SER A 135 -15.27 4.55 13.09
C SER A 135 -14.57 3.53 12.20
N VAL A 136 -14.75 3.60 10.89
CA VAL A 136 -13.90 2.89 9.93
C VAL A 136 -12.64 3.72 9.75
N GLY A 137 -11.54 3.26 10.34
CA GLY A 137 -10.27 3.97 10.34
C GLY A 137 -9.53 3.88 9.01
N LYS A 138 -9.47 2.66 8.45
CA LYS A 138 -8.86 2.35 7.17
C LYS A 138 -9.73 1.37 6.38
N GLY A 139 -9.70 1.53 5.05
CA GLY A 139 -10.36 0.63 4.12
C GLY A 139 -9.43 0.28 2.96
N HIS A 140 -9.42 -1.00 2.60
CA HIS A 140 -8.76 -1.52 1.42
C HIS A 140 -9.79 -2.15 0.49
N SER A 141 -9.65 -1.94 -0.82
CA SER A 141 -10.58 -2.51 -1.79
C SER A 141 -9.86 -3.06 -3.01
N ILE A 142 -10.07 -4.35 -3.28
CA ILE A 142 -9.53 -5.06 -4.45
C ILE A 142 -10.65 -5.55 -5.35
N ILE A 143 -10.33 -5.76 -6.63
CA ILE A 143 -11.25 -6.31 -7.61
C ILE A 143 -11.04 -7.82 -7.78
N THR A 144 -12.10 -8.49 -8.16
CA THR A 144 -12.10 -9.90 -8.60
C THR A 144 -12.94 -10.06 -9.87
N PRO A 145 -12.56 -10.94 -10.81
CA PRO A 145 -13.39 -11.29 -11.96
C PRO A 145 -14.50 -12.28 -11.57
N ASP A 146 -14.46 -12.86 -10.37
CA ASP A 146 -15.41 -13.86 -9.92
C ASP A 146 -16.40 -13.26 -8.91
N LYS A 147 -17.69 -13.32 -9.24
CA LYS A 147 -18.75 -12.80 -8.40
C LYS A 147 -18.86 -13.55 -7.07
N GLU A 148 -18.61 -14.85 -7.05
CA GLU A 148 -18.72 -15.66 -5.83
C GLU A 148 -17.57 -15.43 -4.86
N ALA A 149 -16.54 -14.70 -5.31
CA ALA A 149 -15.39 -14.32 -4.52
C ALA A 149 -15.52 -12.96 -3.84
N GLU A 150 -16.68 -12.30 -3.98
CA GLU A 150 -16.94 -11.02 -3.35
C GLU A 150 -17.19 -11.17 -1.83
N PHE A 151 -16.51 -10.37 -1.02
CA PHE A 151 -16.66 -10.35 0.43
C PHE A 151 -16.31 -8.99 1.05
N ALA A 152 -16.82 -8.73 2.25
CA ALA A 152 -16.39 -7.62 3.10
C ALA A 152 -15.89 -8.16 4.44
N LEU A 153 -14.62 -7.91 4.76
CA LEU A 153 -13.98 -8.27 6.01
C LEU A 153 -13.85 -7.01 6.87
N PHE A 154 -14.21 -7.13 8.14
CA PHE A 154 -14.04 -6.11 9.17
C PHE A 154 -13.26 -6.70 10.32
N ASP A 155 -12.12 -6.11 10.64
CA ASP A 155 -11.47 -6.29 11.92
C ASP A 155 -12.00 -5.22 12.86
N PHE A 156 -13.00 -5.60 13.66
CA PHE A 156 -13.63 -4.76 14.66
C PHE A 156 -12.74 -4.64 15.89
N ILE A 157 -12.52 -3.41 16.34
CA ILE A 157 -11.56 -3.08 17.38
C ILE A 157 -12.30 -2.46 18.56
N SER A 158 -12.10 -3.07 19.73
CA SER A 158 -12.58 -2.58 21.01
C SER A 158 -11.38 -2.32 21.93
N TYR A 159 -11.39 -1.22 22.65
CA TYR A 159 -10.37 -0.87 23.64
C TYR A 159 -11.01 -0.08 24.78
N GLU A 160 -10.44 -0.18 25.97
CA GLU A 160 -10.93 0.54 27.15
C GLU A 160 -10.75 2.05 27.01
N GLU A 161 -11.49 2.83 27.80
CA GLU A 161 -11.20 4.26 27.95
C GLU A 161 -10.25 4.45 29.12
N GLY A 162 -9.27 5.33 28.97
CA GLY A 162 -8.30 5.54 30.03
C GLY A 162 -7.17 6.46 29.61
N GLN A 163 -6.19 6.58 30.51
CA GLN A 163 -4.93 7.24 30.20
C GLN A 163 -4.20 6.42 29.12
N THR A 164 -3.61 7.15 28.18
CA THR A 164 -2.84 6.61 27.08
C THR A 164 -1.40 7.10 27.19
N ASP A 165 -0.45 6.28 26.75
CA ASP A 165 0.99 6.54 26.71
C ASP A 165 1.56 6.43 25.29
N GLY A 166 0.69 6.35 24.28
CA GLY A 166 1.08 6.23 22.88
C GLY A 166 -0.11 5.97 21.95
N TYR A 167 0.20 5.50 20.76
CA TYR A 167 -0.77 5.16 19.73
C TYR A 167 -0.66 3.69 19.35
N CYS A 168 -1.81 3.08 19.06
CA CYS A 168 -1.88 1.88 18.25
C CYS A 168 -2.12 2.30 16.79
N LEU A 169 -1.35 1.70 15.90
CA LEU A 169 -1.46 1.88 14.46
C LEU A 169 -2.03 0.63 13.82
N SER A 170 -2.91 0.78 12.85
CA SER A 170 -3.44 -0.37 12.13
C SER A 170 -3.69 -0.11 10.65
N ASN A 171 -3.37 -1.10 9.84
CA ASN A 171 -3.59 -1.09 8.40
C ASN A 171 -4.05 -2.46 7.92
N ASN A 172 -4.70 -2.48 6.76
CA ASN A 172 -4.93 -3.70 6.00
C ASN A 172 -4.51 -3.46 4.56
N ASP A 173 -3.68 -4.36 4.02
CA ASP A 173 -3.39 -4.41 2.60
C ASP A 173 -3.36 -5.87 2.15
N THR A 174 -3.69 -6.09 0.90
CA THR A 174 -3.70 -7.41 0.29
C THR A 174 -3.23 -7.33 -1.15
N ILE A 175 -2.63 -8.42 -1.58
CA ILE A 175 -2.17 -8.60 -2.94
C ILE A 175 -2.63 -9.96 -3.46
N GLN A 176 -2.76 -10.07 -4.78
CA GLN A 176 -3.13 -11.32 -5.43
C GLN A 176 -1.90 -11.99 -6.05
N ILE A 177 -1.07 -11.24 -6.79
CA ILE A 177 0.13 -11.75 -7.48
C ILE A 177 1.18 -10.64 -7.57
N ILE A 178 2.44 -10.92 -7.22
CA ILE A 178 3.60 -10.04 -7.51
C ILE A 178 4.41 -10.58 -8.68
N ASP A 179 4.88 -11.82 -8.56
CA ASP A 179 5.69 -12.48 -9.58
C ASP A 179 4.96 -13.73 -10.09
N PRO A 180 4.32 -13.65 -11.27
CA PRO A 180 3.60 -14.79 -11.81
C PRO A 180 4.53 -15.89 -12.35
N THR A 181 5.84 -15.66 -12.34
CA THR A 181 6.84 -16.70 -12.65
C THR A 181 7.18 -17.55 -11.43
N ALA A 182 6.80 -17.10 -10.23
CA ALA A 182 6.94 -17.85 -8.99
C ALA A 182 5.67 -18.67 -8.68
N ASP A 183 5.85 -19.74 -7.91
CA ASP A 183 4.72 -20.53 -7.40
C ASP A 183 3.81 -19.65 -6.51
N PRO A 184 2.48 -19.76 -6.61
CA PRO A 184 1.54 -18.99 -5.79
C PRO A 184 1.77 -19.12 -4.29
N SER A 185 2.27 -20.28 -3.84
CA SER A 185 2.55 -20.59 -2.43
C SER A 185 3.99 -20.30 -2.01
N SER A 186 4.79 -19.65 -2.87
CA SER A 186 6.19 -19.37 -2.58
C SER A 186 6.37 -18.41 -1.40
N GLU A 187 7.49 -18.58 -0.68
CA GLU A 187 7.86 -17.72 0.45
C GLU A 187 7.95 -16.25 0.03
N GLN A 188 8.48 -16.00 -1.17
CA GLN A 188 8.62 -14.67 -1.75
C GLN A 188 7.27 -13.93 -1.86
N GLN A 189 6.23 -14.56 -2.40
CA GLN A 189 4.90 -13.94 -2.52
C GLN A 189 4.36 -13.53 -1.14
N THR A 190 4.54 -14.41 -0.15
CA THR A 190 4.12 -14.15 1.23
C THR A 190 4.92 -13.02 1.88
N ASN A 191 6.24 -13.04 1.75
CA ASN A 191 7.13 -12.05 2.36
C ASN A 191 6.88 -10.65 1.82
N VAL A 192 6.68 -10.50 0.50
CA VAL A 192 6.33 -9.21 -0.10
C VAL A 192 4.92 -8.77 0.33
N ALA A 193 3.93 -9.67 0.39
CA ALA A 193 2.57 -9.32 0.82
C ALA A 193 2.55 -8.71 2.23
N VAL A 194 3.22 -9.39 3.18
CA VAL A 194 3.28 -8.95 4.57
C VAL A 194 4.13 -7.69 4.70
N SER A 195 5.26 -7.61 3.99
CA SER A 195 6.11 -6.41 4.02
C SER A 195 5.42 -5.18 3.44
N ASN A 196 4.67 -5.34 2.34
CA ASN A 196 3.87 -4.26 1.76
C ASN A 196 2.81 -3.77 2.74
N SER A 197 2.09 -4.69 3.37
CA SER A 197 1.09 -4.33 4.39
C SER A 197 1.74 -3.55 5.54
N LEU A 198 2.95 -3.96 5.97
CA LEU A 198 3.70 -3.33 7.07
C LEU A 198 4.21 -1.94 6.72
N ASN A 199 4.39 -1.64 5.43
CA ASN A 199 5.05 -0.41 5.03
C ASN A 199 4.27 0.83 5.48
N ASP A 200 2.93 0.77 5.48
CA ASP A 200 2.05 1.85 5.96
C ASP A 200 2.19 2.15 7.46
N LEU A 201 2.55 1.14 8.28
CA LEU A 201 2.89 1.36 9.70
C LEU A 201 4.34 1.89 9.82
N ILE A 202 5.24 1.39 8.99
CA ILE A 202 6.65 1.76 8.97
C ILE A 202 6.86 3.22 8.59
N THR A 203 6.07 3.75 7.64
CA THR A 203 6.15 5.16 7.25
C THR A 203 5.89 6.08 8.46
N LEU A 204 5.04 5.65 9.39
CA LEU A 204 4.74 6.39 10.63
C LEU A 204 5.78 6.17 11.75
N GLY A 205 6.85 5.43 11.50
CA GLY A 205 7.89 5.14 12.50
C GLY A 205 7.53 3.99 13.45
N CYS A 206 6.56 3.15 13.11
CA CYS A 206 6.17 2.00 13.93
C CYS A 206 7.03 0.77 13.63
N PHE A 207 7.65 0.22 14.67
CA PHE A 207 8.43 -1.02 14.58
C PHE A 207 8.30 -1.92 15.82
N GLU A 208 7.54 -1.48 16.82
CA GLU A 208 7.41 -2.14 18.12
C GLU A 208 6.06 -2.84 18.24
N GLU A 209 6.05 -3.97 18.96
CA GLU A 209 4.85 -4.76 19.26
C GLU A 209 3.99 -5.08 18.03
N LEU A 210 4.67 -5.35 16.91
CA LEU A 210 4.01 -5.63 15.64
C LEU A 210 3.21 -6.93 15.74
N LYS A 211 1.97 -6.90 15.25
CA LYS A 211 1.07 -8.04 15.16
C LYS A 211 0.52 -8.19 13.75
N VAL A 212 0.41 -9.43 13.29
CA VAL A 212 -0.12 -9.82 11.98
C VAL A 212 -1.34 -10.69 12.18
N LEU A 213 -2.47 -10.27 11.60
CA LEU A 213 -3.65 -11.10 11.41
C LEU A 213 -3.73 -11.47 9.93
N PRO A 214 -3.37 -12.72 9.55
CA PRO A 214 -3.36 -13.18 8.17
C PRO A 214 -4.69 -12.93 7.48
N VAL A 215 -4.66 -12.34 6.29
CA VAL A 215 -5.78 -12.36 5.36
C VAL A 215 -5.36 -13.25 4.19
N VAL A 216 -5.68 -14.54 4.33
CA VAL A 216 -5.30 -15.57 3.37
C VAL A 216 -6.56 -16.25 2.87
N ASP A 217 -6.67 -16.37 1.56
CA ASP A 217 -7.63 -17.26 0.90
C ASP A 217 -6.89 -17.99 -0.22
N ALA A 218 -7.32 -19.21 -0.52
CA ALA A 218 -6.64 -20.07 -1.47
C ALA A 218 -7.63 -21.06 -2.09
N PRO A 219 -7.39 -21.50 -3.35
CA PRO A 219 -8.25 -22.45 -4.05
C PRO A 219 -8.23 -23.86 -3.45
N ASN A 220 -7.21 -24.17 -2.63
CA ASN A 220 -7.11 -25.45 -1.93
C ASN A 220 -6.31 -25.30 -0.63
N GLN A 221 -6.49 -26.30 0.24
CA GLN A 221 -5.91 -26.31 1.59
C GLN A 221 -4.37 -26.44 1.59
N GLU A 222 -3.77 -27.07 0.58
CA GLU A 222 -2.32 -27.23 0.49
C GLU A 222 -1.63 -25.87 0.32
N ILE A 223 -2.13 -25.06 -0.61
CA ILE A 223 -1.64 -23.70 -0.86
C ILE A 223 -1.88 -22.81 0.37
N GLU A 224 -3.08 -22.85 0.96
CA GLU A 224 -3.40 -22.09 2.17
C GLU A 224 -2.42 -22.42 3.31
N THR A 225 -2.19 -23.72 3.55
CA THR A 225 -1.29 -24.20 4.60
C THR A 225 0.14 -23.74 4.36
N GLN A 226 0.61 -23.78 3.11
CA GLN A 226 1.95 -23.35 2.77
C GLN A 226 2.13 -21.84 2.91
N ILE A 227 1.13 -21.02 2.53
CA ILE A 227 1.15 -19.56 2.74
C ILE A 227 1.18 -19.23 4.23
N LEU A 228 0.33 -19.87 5.05
CA LEU A 228 0.30 -19.65 6.50
C LEU A 228 1.62 -20.06 7.17
N LYS A 229 2.24 -21.14 6.70
CA LYS A 229 3.58 -21.56 7.14
C LYS A 229 4.63 -20.49 6.80
N ASN A 230 4.62 -19.96 5.59
CA ASN A 230 5.51 -18.88 5.19
C ASN A 230 5.30 -17.62 6.06
N MET A 231 4.04 -17.26 6.35
CA MET A 231 3.72 -16.14 7.25
C MET A 231 4.28 -16.37 8.65
N THR A 232 4.23 -17.61 9.15
CA THR A 232 4.79 -17.99 10.45
C THR A 232 6.32 -17.84 10.45
N SER A 233 6.99 -18.29 9.39
CA SER A 233 8.43 -18.12 9.20
C SER A 233 8.82 -16.64 9.12
N PHE A 234 8.07 -15.82 8.36
CA PHE A 234 8.27 -14.38 8.27
C PHE A 234 8.11 -13.70 9.65
N ALA A 235 7.00 -13.98 10.33
CA ALA A 235 6.70 -13.41 11.64
C ALA A 235 7.78 -13.76 12.67
N THR A 236 8.24 -15.02 12.68
CA THR A 236 9.34 -15.47 13.54
C THR A 236 10.65 -14.75 13.21
N LYS A 237 11.00 -14.62 11.93
CA LYS A 237 12.24 -13.97 11.47
C LYS A 237 12.34 -12.51 11.93
N TYR A 238 11.21 -11.81 11.94
CA TYR A 238 11.16 -10.38 12.26
C TYR A 238 10.60 -10.07 13.66
N ASN A 239 10.40 -11.09 14.50
CA ASN A 239 9.84 -10.96 15.85
C ASN A 239 8.48 -10.23 15.86
N ILE A 240 7.58 -10.67 15.01
CA ILE A 240 6.21 -10.17 14.86
C ILE A 240 5.26 -11.21 15.43
N GLU A 241 4.27 -10.79 16.21
CA GLU A 241 3.25 -11.69 16.74
C GLU A 241 2.29 -12.10 15.62
N LEU A 242 2.10 -13.41 15.41
CA LEU A 242 1.10 -13.92 14.48
C LEU A 242 -0.18 -14.27 15.24
N ILE A 243 -1.25 -13.53 15.00
CA ILE A 243 -2.56 -13.78 15.61
C ILE A 243 -3.37 -14.64 14.63
N PRO A 244 -3.82 -15.84 15.05
CA PRO A 244 -4.72 -16.65 14.24
C PRO A 244 -6.00 -15.88 13.88
N ALA A 245 -6.35 -15.87 12.60
CA ALA A 245 -7.51 -15.14 12.11
C ALA A 245 -8.31 -15.99 11.13
N GLU A 246 -9.61 -15.71 11.00
CA GLU A 246 -10.47 -16.39 10.05
C GLU A 246 -10.14 -15.98 8.61
N SER A 247 -10.14 -16.98 7.72
CA SER A 247 -10.02 -16.84 6.26
C SER A 247 -11.37 -16.49 5.61
N PRO A 248 -11.40 -15.71 4.52
CA PRO A 248 -12.59 -15.44 3.72
C PRO A 248 -13.29 -16.69 3.15
N LYS A 249 -12.56 -17.79 2.93
CA LYS A 249 -13.08 -19.06 2.39
C LYS A 249 -13.83 -18.91 1.05
N ARG A 250 -13.36 -18.02 0.18
CA ARG A 250 -13.91 -17.84 -1.18
C ARG A 250 -13.19 -18.66 -2.24
N SER A 251 -12.18 -19.44 -1.83
CA SER A 251 -11.43 -20.34 -2.71
C SER A 251 -10.70 -19.59 -3.84
N LYS A 252 -10.29 -18.34 -3.58
CA LYS A 252 -9.48 -17.52 -4.50
C LYS A 252 -8.20 -17.10 -3.82
N LEU A 253 -7.11 -16.99 -4.59
CA LEU A 253 -5.83 -16.59 -4.05
C LEU A 253 -5.90 -15.15 -3.53
N LEU A 254 -5.66 -14.99 -2.24
CA LEU A 254 -5.52 -13.71 -1.58
C LEU A 254 -4.42 -13.83 -0.54
N ILE A 255 -3.48 -12.90 -0.55
CA ILE A 255 -2.37 -12.90 0.41
C ILE A 255 -2.22 -11.47 0.95
N GLY A 256 -2.36 -11.32 2.25
CA GLY A 256 -2.13 -10.04 2.92
C GLY A 256 -2.33 -10.17 4.41
N ALA A 257 -2.46 -9.03 5.07
CA ALA A 257 -2.66 -9.00 6.50
C ALA A 257 -3.37 -7.74 6.95
N THR A 258 -4.12 -7.87 8.04
CA THR A 258 -4.36 -6.73 8.92
C THR A 258 -3.24 -6.68 9.94
N LEU A 259 -2.70 -5.49 10.15
CA LEU A 259 -1.53 -5.27 10.97
C LEU A 259 -1.84 -4.34 12.11
N PHE A 260 -1.13 -4.54 13.20
CA PHE A 260 -1.14 -3.68 14.37
C PHE A 260 0.29 -3.42 14.83
N GLY A 261 0.51 -2.27 15.44
CA GLY A 261 1.76 -1.96 16.12
C GLY A 261 1.58 -0.82 17.11
N SER A 262 2.54 -0.67 18.00
CA SER A 262 2.55 0.38 19.02
C SER A 262 3.53 1.50 18.64
N LEU A 263 3.18 2.73 19.00
CA LEU A 263 3.99 3.92 18.77
C LEU A 263 3.91 4.86 19.97
N GLN A 264 4.98 4.95 20.76
CA GLN A 264 5.10 5.87 21.91
C GLN A 264 5.72 7.22 21.51
N LYS A 265 5.40 7.68 20.29
CA LYS A 265 5.86 8.92 19.66
C LYS A 265 4.68 9.62 18.99
N GLU A 266 4.76 10.92 18.75
CA GLU A 266 3.79 11.55 17.84
C GLU A 266 4.09 11.15 16.38
N PRO A 267 3.09 10.67 15.62
CA PRO A 267 3.31 10.27 14.24
C PRO A 267 3.63 11.47 13.35
N PRO A 268 4.38 11.28 12.24
CA PRO A 268 4.74 12.33 11.29
C PRO A 268 3.56 12.71 10.40
N THR A 269 2.53 13.33 10.98
CA THR A 269 1.28 13.73 10.29
C THR A 269 1.07 15.24 10.27
N LYS A 270 2.14 16.03 10.44
CA LYS A 270 2.12 17.50 10.55
C LYS A 270 2.12 18.19 9.17
N LEU A 271 1.22 17.76 8.28
CA LEU A 271 1.08 18.30 6.93
C LEU A 271 0.79 19.81 6.92
N ASP A 272 0.03 20.28 7.90
CA ASP A 272 -0.30 21.69 8.10
C ASP A 272 0.91 22.57 8.40
N LEU A 273 1.97 21.99 8.96
CA LEU A 273 3.22 22.68 9.28
C LEU A 273 4.23 22.69 8.13
N LEU A 274 3.96 22.02 7.01
CA LEU A 274 4.84 22.06 5.83
C LEU A 274 4.96 23.48 5.29
N ASP A 275 6.18 23.93 5.08
CA ASP A 275 6.51 25.28 4.60
C ASP A 275 7.76 25.26 3.70
N SER A 276 8.02 26.41 3.09
CA SER A 276 9.11 26.70 2.17
C SER A 276 10.46 26.16 2.66
N ASP A 277 11.29 25.71 1.72
CA ASP A 277 12.65 25.19 1.93
C ASP A 277 12.79 23.87 2.69
N MET A 278 11.67 23.26 3.14
CA MET A 278 11.69 21.88 3.61
C MET A 278 12.10 20.93 2.49
N LYS A 279 12.82 19.87 2.86
CA LYS A 279 13.44 18.94 1.91
C LYS A 279 12.70 17.62 1.89
N ILE A 280 12.66 17.02 0.71
CA ILE A 280 12.10 15.70 0.49
C ILE A 280 13.25 14.72 0.24
N LEU A 281 13.33 13.69 1.09
CA LEU A 281 14.28 12.60 1.00
C LEU A 281 13.52 11.31 0.72
N VAL A 282 14.00 10.49 -0.20
CA VAL A 282 13.53 9.10 -0.34
C VAL A 282 14.59 8.15 0.19
N THR A 283 14.16 7.04 0.80
CA THR A 283 15.08 6.09 1.44
C THR A 283 15.90 5.27 0.45
N ARG A 284 15.40 5.04 -0.76
CA ARG A 284 16.08 4.31 -1.85
C ARG A 284 15.48 4.70 -3.22
N PRO A 285 16.16 4.39 -4.34
CA PRO A 285 15.54 4.45 -5.66
C PRO A 285 14.27 3.59 -5.75
N PHE A 286 13.30 4.02 -6.57
CA PHE A 286 11.96 3.41 -6.70
C PHE A 286 11.62 3.07 -8.16
N GLY A 287 10.43 2.53 -8.45
CA GLY A 287 10.08 1.94 -9.75
C GLY A 287 10.27 0.41 -9.79
N ASP A 288 10.12 -0.24 -8.64
CA ASP A 288 10.40 -1.67 -8.46
C ASP A 288 9.55 -2.58 -9.36
N LEU A 289 8.37 -2.13 -9.82
CA LEU A 289 7.49 -2.92 -10.65
C LEU A 289 7.86 -2.91 -12.14
N ALA A 290 8.67 -1.95 -12.60
CA ALA A 290 9.03 -1.86 -14.03
C ALA A 290 9.83 -3.08 -14.51
N PRO A 291 10.93 -3.53 -13.85
CA PRO A 291 11.65 -4.74 -14.27
C PRO A 291 10.79 -6.00 -14.30
N ILE A 292 9.83 -6.13 -13.38
CA ILE A 292 8.88 -7.25 -13.34
C ILE A 292 8.02 -7.22 -14.61
N ASN A 293 7.42 -6.08 -14.93
CA ASN A 293 6.56 -5.94 -16.10
C ASN A 293 7.30 -6.11 -17.42
N VAL A 294 8.49 -5.54 -17.56
CA VAL A 294 9.33 -5.74 -18.76
C VAL A 294 9.66 -7.22 -18.94
N PHE A 295 10.10 -7.91 -17.87
CA PHE A 295 10.41 -9.34 -17.95
C PHE A 295 9.21 -10.15 -18.43
N LEU A 296 8.04 -9.92 -17.85
CA LEU A 296 6.82 -10.67 -18.18
C LEU A 296 6.39 -10.45 -19.63
N SER A 297 6.39 -9.21 -20.09
CA SER A 297 6.09 -8.87 -21.48
C SER A 297 7.05 -9.55 -22.45
N CYS A 298 8.35 -9.57 -22.14
CA CYS A 298 9.35 -10.23 -22.99
C CYS A 298 9.23 -11.75 -23.02
N VAL A 299 8.81 -12.40 -21.92
CA VAL A 299 8.58 -13.85 -21.90
C VAL A 299 7.27 -14.22 -22.60
N ALA A 300 6.25 -13.36 -22.49
CA ALA A 300 4.94 -13.57 -23.11
C ALA A 300 4.99 -13.37 -24.64
N ASP A 301 5.67 -12.33 -25.12
CA ASP A 301 5.73 -11.95 -26.53
C ASP A 301 7.17 -11.65 -26.98
N ASP A 302 7.63 -12.38 -28.01
CA ASP A 302 8.98 -12.25 -28.57
C ASP A 302 9.23 -10.90 -29.24
N THR A 303 8.17 -10.13 -29.54
CA THR A 303 8.27 -8.77 -30.09
C THR A 303 8.92 -7.84 -29.08
N PHE A 304 8.42 -7.83 -27.84
CA PHE A 304 9.04 -7.05 -26.75
C PHE A 304 10.46 -7.51 -26.46
N LEU A 305 10.76 -8.80 -26.59
CA LEU A 305 12.13 -9.27 -26.41
C LEU A 305 13.08 -8.69 -27.49
N LYS A 306 12.67 -8.70 -28.75
CA LYS A 306 13.48 -8.13 -29.84
C LYS A 306 13.66 -6.62 -29.71
N ASP A 307 12.61 -5.92 -29.28
CA ASP A 307 12.66 -4.47 -29.06
C ASP A 307 13.60 -4.14 -27.89
N LEU A 308 13.55 -4.91 -26.79
CA LEU A 308 14.50 -4.79 -25.69
C LEU A 308 15.94 -5.07 -26.14
N GLU A 309 16.17 -6.11 -26.93
CA GLU A 309 17.49 -6.46 -27.48
C GLU A 309 18.05 -5.34 -28.37
N ALA A 310 17.19 -4.63 -29.11
CA ALA A 310 17.59 -3.46 -29.91
C ALA A 310 18.07 -2.28 -29.05
N THR A 311 17.65 -2.19 -27.77
CA THR A 311 18.17 -1.20 -26.80
C THR A 311 19.50 -1.61 -26.16
N GLY A 312 19.98 -2.83 -26.44
CA GLY A 312 21.26 -3.35 -25.92
C GLY A 312 21.13 -4.22 -24.66
N TYR A 313 19.91 -4.51 -24.20
CA TYR A 313 19.65 -5.36 -23.04
C TYR A 313 19.02 -6.69 -23.44
N GLY A 314 19.41 -7.79 -22.81
CA GLY A 314 18.81 -9.10 -23.05
C GLY A 314 17.84 -9.53 -21.95
N LEU A 315 17.12 -10.62 -22.19
CA LEU A 315 16.20 -11.22 -21.21
C LEU A 315 16.88 -11.51 -19.85
N LYS A 316 18.16 -11.90 -19.87
CA LYS A 316 18.95 -12.17 -18.66
C LYS A 316 19.21 -10.91 -17.82
N ASP A 317 19.32 -9.75 -18.45
CA ASP A 317 19.61 -8.50 -17.75
C ASP A 317 18.36 -8.03 -16.99
N VAL A 318 17.21 -8.03 -17.67
CA VAL A 318 15.93 -7.74 -17.02
C VAL A 318 15.56 -8.79 -15.97
N GLN A 319 15.91 -10.07 -16.16
CA GLN A 319 15.69 -11.09 -15.14
C GLN A 319 16.49 -10.81 -13.85
N LYS A 320 17.77 -10.41 -13.97
CA LYS A 320 18.57 -10.02 -12.80
C LYS A 320 17.98 -8.82 -12.08
N ALA A 321 17.49 -7.83 -12.83
CA ALA A 321 16.83 -6.67 -12.24
C ALA A 321 15.54 -7.07 -11.51
N LYS A 322 14.69 -7.90 -12.13
CA LYS A 322 13.50 -8.49 -11.53
C LYS A 322 13.81 -9.21 -10.21
N ASP A 323 14.79 -10.12 -10.21
CA ASP A 323 15.16 -10.89 -9.03
C ASP A 323 15.71 -9.99 -7.90
N SER A 324 16.45 -8.94 -8.28
CA SER A 324 16.95 -7.93 -7.34
C SER A 324 15.83 -7.12 -6.69
N VAL A 325 14.86 -6.60 -7.46
CA VAL A 325 13.76 -5.80 -6.90
C VAL A 325 12.86 -6.66 -6.01
N ILE A 326 12.56 -7.88 -6.42
CA ILE A 326 11.80 -8.85 -5.64
C ILE A 326 12.44 -9.12 -4.27
N LYS A 327 13.77 -9.27 -4.24
CA LYS A 327 14.52 -9.48 -3.00
C LYS A 327 14.33 -8.30 -2.05
N THR A 328 14.47 -7.08 -2.57
CA THR A 328 14.25 -5.84 -1.79
C THR A 328 12.82 -5.76 -1.28
N MET A 329 11.83 -6.02 -2.14
CA MET A 329 10.41 -6.00 -1.77
C MET A 329 10.02 -7.06 -0.73
N SER A 330 10.79 -8.14 -0.60
CA SER A 330 10.53 -9.22 0.36
C SER A 330 11.01 -8.91 1.77
N GLU A 331 11.76 -7.83 1.98
CA GLU A 331 12.27 -7.43 3.29
C GLU A 331 11.48 -6.23 3.83
N PRO A 332 10.94 -6.28 5.06
CA PRO A 332 10.23 -5.15 5.64
C PRO A 332 11.20 -4.02 6.01
N ASN A 333 10.77 -2.78 5.78
CA ASN A 333 11.55 -1.56 6.05
C ASN A 333 11.70 -1.21 7.55
N LEU A 334 11.82 -2.19 8.46
CA LEU A 334 11.85 -1.98 9.92
C LEU A 334 12.98 -1.07 10.38
N LYS A 335 14.12 -1.07 9.68
CA LYS A 335 15.24 -0.17 9.98
C LYS A 335 14.90 1.29 9.65
N VAL A 336 14.13 1.52 8.57
CA VAL A 336 13.60 2.84 8.23
C VAL A 336 12.66 3.31 9.34
N ALA A 337 11.74 2.46 9.81
CA ALA A 337 10.84 2.80 10.91
C ALA A 337 11.60 3.24 12.17
N LYS A 338 12.65 2.51 12.57
CA LYS A 338 13.51 2.89 13.70
C LYS A 338 14.17 4.26 13.52
N ILE A 339 14.64 4.55 12.31
CA ILE A 339 15.24 5.85 12.00
C ILE A 339 14.17 6.93 12.04
N ILE A 340 13.00 6.73 11.44
CA ILE A 340 11.89 7.70 11.50
C ILE A 340 11.54 7.98 12.97
N ASN A 341 11.28 6.93 13.76
CA ASN A 341 10.94 7.01 15.17
C ASN A 341 11.92 7.84 16.00
N LYS A 342 13.24 7.69 15.73
CA LYS A 342 14.30 8.47 16.38
C LYS A 342 14.12 9.98 16.21
N TYR A 343 13.53 10.43 15.11
CA TYR A 343 13.29 11.84 14.79
C TYR A 343 11.82 12.24 14.99
N LEU A 344 11.05 11.49 15.78
CA LEU A 344 9.72 11.89 16.23
C LEU A 344 9.77 12.38 17.69
N PRO A 345 8.93 13.35 18.08
CA PRO A 345 8.81 13.74 19.48
C PRO A 345 8.23 12.58 20.29
N ASP A 346 8.63 12.49 21.56
CA ASP A 346 7.97 11.61 22.52
C ASP A 346 6.47 11.92 22.61
N PHE A 347 5.66 10.88 22.86
CA PHE A 347 4.22 11.04 23.03
C PHE A 347 3.88 12.16 24.03
N GLY A 348 2.98 13.07 23.63
CA GLY A 348 2.57 14.21 24.44
C GLY A 348 3.59 15.33 24.60
N SER A 349 4.77 15.24 23.98
CA SER A 349 5.77 16.30 23.97
C SER A 349 5.54 17.31 22.85
N ASP A 350 6.12 18.51 22.99
CA ASP A 350 6.02 19.56 22.00
C ASP A 350 6.69 19.17 20.67
N PHE A 351 6.08 19.60 19.56
CA PHE A 351 6.62 19.39 18.23
C PHE A 351 7.58 20.52 17.84
N ASN A 352 8.81 20.17 17.42
CA ASN A 352 9.80 21.09 16.90
C ASN A 352 10.13 20.80 15.42
N VAL A 353 9.77 21.73 14.53
CA VAL A 353 10.04 21.66 13.08
C VAL A 353 11.53 21.50 12.75
N GLN A 354 12.41 22.00 13.62
CA GLN A 354 13.86 21.95 13.41
C GLN A 354 14.51 20.67 13.92
N GLU A 355 13.76 19.79 14.59
CA GLU A 355 14.29 18.56 15.21
C GLU A 355 13.49 17.32 14.79
N HIS A 356 12.24 17.47 14.33
CA HIS A 356 11.36 16.36 14.03
C HIS A 356 10.97 16.24 12.55
N ILE A 357 10.68 15.01 12.13
CA ILE A 357 10.08 14.72 10.83
C ILE A 357 8.63 15.22 10.82
N LEU A 358 8.24 15.93 9.76
CA LEU A 358 6.90 16.51 9.65
C LEU A 358 5.92 15.55 8.99
N ALA A 359 6.36 14.93 7.90
CA ALA A 359 5.52 14.07 7.08
C ALA A 359 6.33 12.95 6.43
N THR A 360 5.65 11.85 6.16
CA THR A 360 6.18 10.68 5.45
C THR A 360 5.15 10.16 4.45
N GLY A 361 5.59 9.36 3.50
CA GLY A 361 4.69 8.65 2.57
C GLY A 361 5.31 7.40 1.99
N ASP A 362 4.45 6.43 1.65
CA ASP A 362 4.85 5.20 0.97
C ASP A 362 4.93 5.39 -0.55
N LEU A 363 6.11 5.12 -1.13
CA LEU A 363 6.34 5.12 -2.58
C LEU A 363 6.05 3.73 -3.17
N SER A 364 4.79 3.27 -3.05
CA SER A 364 4.32 1.99 -3.59
C SER A 364 3.47 2.19 -4.86
N GLY A 365 2.20 1.76 -4.86
CA GLY A 365 1.35 1.70 -6.05
C GLY A 365 1.21 3.03 -6.80
N PRO A 366 0.97 4.17 -6.10
CA PRO A 366 0.91 5.48 -6.74
C PRO A 366 2.25 5.99 -7.32
N GLY A 367 3.39 5.40 -6.92
CA GLY A 367 4.72 5.87 -7.29
C GLY A 367 4.91 7.36 -6.99
N ILE A 368 5.43 8.12 -7.96
CA ILE A 368 5.64 9.58 -7.86
C ILE A 368 4.37 10.35 -7.48
N MET A 369 3.17 9.84 -7.77
CA MET A 369 1.92 10.56 -7.48
C MET A 369 1.64 10.72 -5.98
N ILE A 370 2.37 10.03 -5.09
CA ILE A 370 2.28 10.29 -3.64
C ILE A 370 2.64 11.74 -3.29
N PHE A 371 3.55 12.36 -4.04
CA PHE A 371 3.91 13.76 -3.82
C PHE A 371 2.76 14.70 -4.19
N LYS A 372 1.96 14.35 -5.19
CA LYS A 372 0.74 15.09 -5.55
C LYS A 372 -0.30 14.99 -4.45
N GLU A 373 -0.51 13.79 -3.91
CA GLU A 373 -1.38 13.60 -2.75
C GLU A 373 -0.92 14.41 -1.53
N HIS A 374 0.38 14.42 -1.22
CA HIS A 374 0.91 15.25 -0.13
C HIS A 374 0.74 16.75 -0.39
N ALA A 375 1.01 17.21 -1.62
CA ALA A 375 0.84 18.60 -2.01
C ALA A 375 -0.61 19.08 -1.79
N ASP A 376 -1.58 18.27 -2.25
CA ASP A 376 -3.00 18.54 -2.11
C ASP A 376 -3.44 18.52 -0.64
N ASN A 377 -3.08 17.48 0.11
CA ASN A 377 -3.49 17.34 1.51
C ASN A 377 -2.89 18.42 2.42
N ALA A 378 -1.67 18.90 2.12
CA ALA A 378 -0.98 19.93 2.90
C ALA A 378 -1.26 21.37 2.41
N ASN A 379 -1.93 21.53 1.25
CA ASN A 379 -2.07 22.81 0.54
C ASN A 379 -0.72 23.50 0.34
N VAL A 380 0.24 22.77 -0.22
CA VAL A 380 1.58 23.26 -0.54
C VAL A 380 1.92 22.98 -1.99
N ASP A 381 2.83 23.76 -2.55
CA ASP A 381 3.43 23.44 -3.84
C ASP A 381 4.78 22.74 -3.60
N ILE A 382 5.11 21.76 -4.44
CA ILE A 382 6.31 20.93 -4.35
C ILE A 382 7.11 21.05 -5.64
N SER A 383 8.44 21.09 -5.54
CA SER A 383 9.35 20.87 -6.68
C SER A 383 10.06 19.54 -6.48
N LEU A 384 10.03 18.68 -7.49
CA LEU A 384 10.79 17.45 -7.52
C LEU A 384 11.89 17.55 -8.58
N ASP A 385 13.09 17.14 -8.19
CA ASP A 385 14.31 17.21 -8.99
C ASP A 385 15.02 15.85 -8.91
N ASN A 386 15.59 15.37 -10.01
CA ASN A 386 16.44 14.16 -10.03
C ASN A 386 15.80 12.92 -9.37
N LEU A 387 14.63 12.50 -9.88
CA LEU A 387 13.92 11.32 -9.38
C LEU A 387 14.79 10.04 -9.50
N PRO A 388 15.14 9.38 -8.39
CA PRO A 388 16.01 8.21 -8.40
C PRO A 388 15.20 6.96 -8.75
N LEU A 389 15.43 6.44 -9.94
CA LEU A 389 14.79 5.20 -10.40
C LEU A 389 15.69 3.99 -10.21
N GLN A 390 15.09 2.89 -9.75
CA GLN A 390 15.67 1.57 -9.71
C GLN A 390 15.59 0.98 -11.12
N TYR A 391 16.72 0.84 -11.81
CA TYR A 391 16.80 0.42 -13.22
C TYR A 391 16.05 1.37 -14.20
N PRO A 392 16.52 2.62 -14.36
CA PRO A 392 15.88 3.63 -15.22
C PRO A 392 15.68 3.15 -16.68
N GLU A 393 16.55 2.28 -17.19
CA GLU A 393 16.43 1.67 -18.51
C GLU A 393 15.12 0.88 -18.68
N PHE A 394 14.69 0.14 -17.66
CA PHE A 394 13.47 -0.67 -17.71
C PHE A 394 12.24 0.15 -17.37
N VAL A 395 12.36 1.20 -16.56
CA VAL A 395 11.30 2.19 -16.36
C VAL A 395 10.96 2.89 -17.68
N LYS A 396 11.99 3.34 -18.40
CA LYS A 396 11.83 3.98 -19.71
C LYS A 396 11.21 3.02 -20.72
N TYR A 397 11.76 1.81 -20.82
CA TYR A 397 11.24 0.79 -21.73
C TYR A 397 9.77 0.46 -21.43
N ALA A 398 9.40 0.29 -20.16
CA ALA A 398 8.02 0.04 -19.75
C ALA A 398 7.08 1.18 -20.14
N THR A 399 7.55 2.43 -20.01
CA THR A 399 6.78 3.63 -20.36
C THR A 399 6.57 3.75 -21.88
N GLU A 400 7.65 3.66 -22.66
CA GLU A 400 7.61 3.81 -24.13
C GLU A 400 6.77 2.72 -24.81
N ASN A 401 6.71 1.53 -24.22
CA ASN A 401 5.94 0.40 -24.71
C ASN A 401 4.55 0.27 -24.07
N PHE A 402 4.11 1.27 -23.29
CA PHE A 402 2.81 1.30 -22.61
C PHE A 402 2.54 0.04 -21.76
N LEU A 403 3.59 -0.51 -21.16
CA LEU A 403 3.48 -1.67 -20.28
C LEU A 403 2.95 -1.28 -18.90
N MET A 404 3.08 0.00 -18.52
CA MET A 404 2.61 0.55 -17.26
C MET A 404 2.18 2.01 -17.47
N ASP A 405 1.05 2.40 -16.87
CA ASP A 405 0.60 3.81 -16.86
C ASP A 405 1.56 4.71 -16.10
N ASN A 406 2.14 4.18 -15.02
CA ASN A 406 3.14 4.83 -14.18
C ASN A 406 4.24 3.82 -13.82
N ALA A 407 5.37 3.89 -14.51
CA ALA A 407 6.49 2.98 -14.31
C ALA A 407 7.33 3.31 -13.06
N THR A 408 6.98 4.38 -12.33
CA THR A 408 7.58 4.70 -11.01
C THR A 408 6.97 3.90 -9.85
N ALA A 409 5.91 3.13 -10.11
CA ALA A 409 5.22 2.35 -9.10
C ALA A 409 6.08 1.25 -8.46
N GLY A 410 5.81 0.96 -7.19
CA GLY A 410 6.46 -0.07 -6.38
C GLY A 410 5.45 -0.87 -5.56
N THR A 411 5.94 -1.88 -4.84
CA THR A 411 5.21 -2.63 -3.81
C THR A 411 6.17 -2.85 -2.65
N ASN A 412 5.79 -2.57 -1.40
CA ASN A 412 6.73 -2.41 -0.29
C ASN A 412 7.87 -1.43 -0.66
N GLY A 413 7.46 -0.24 -1.07
CA GLY A 413 8.29 0.73 -1.76
C GLY A 413 9.34 1.43 -0.90
N ALA A 414 9.97 2.44 -1.48
CA ALA A 414 10.76 3.40 -0.72
C ALA A 414 9.84 4.23 0.21
N VAL A 415 10.41 4.91 1.19
CA VAL A 415 9.68 5.85 2.04
C VAL A 415 10.13 7.26 1.72
N ALA A 416 9.18 8.15 1.45
CA ALA A 416 9.41 9.58 1.38
C ALA A 416 9.40 10.17 2.79
N ILE A 417 10.36 11.07 3.09
CA ILE A 417 10.51 11.77 4.36
C ILE A 417 10.61 13.25 4.05
N ILE A 418 9.73 14.05 4.67
CA ILE A 418 9.70 15.50 4.55
C ILE A 418 10.10 16.11 5.89
N ALA A 419 11.22 16.85 5.88
CA ALA A 419 11.73 17.51 7.07
C ALA A 419 12.46 18.81 6.76
N SER A 420 12.77 19.58 7.80
CA SER A 420 13.61 20.76 7.67
C SER A 420 15.03 20.40 7.24
N SER A 421 15.70 21.36 6.61
CA SER A 421 17.10 21.21 6.19
C SER A 421 18.05 20.91 7.35
N ASN A 422 17.67 21.25 8.58
CA ASN A 422 18.48 21.04 9.78
C ASN A 422 18.68 19.57 10.14
N ILE A 423 17.68 18.71 9.91
CA ILE A 423 17.77 17.28 10.27
C ILE A 423 17.87 16.34 9.08
N ILE A 424 17.47 16.78 7.88
CA ILE A 424 17.41 15.88 6.72
C ILE A 424 18.76 15.24 6.38
N GLY A 425 19.87 15.97 6.58
CA GLY A 425 21.22 15.45 6.38
C GLY A 425 21.62 14.37 7.40
N ASN A 426 21.13 14.48 8.63
CA ASN A 426 21.36 13.48 9.68
C ASN A 426 20.55 12.21 9.40
N ILE A 427 19.27 12.37 9.01
CA ILE A 427 18.40 11.26 8.59
C ILE A 427 19.03 10.50 7.42
N LYS A 428 19.48 11.23 6.39
CA LYS A 428 20.21 10.66 5.24
C LYS A 428 21.44 9.87 5.68
N THR A 429 22.21 10.40 6.61
CA THR A 429 23.43 9.74 7.12
C THR A 429 23.10 8.45 7.86
N ASP A 430 22.06 8.45 8.68
CA ASP A 430 21.66 7.26 9.44
C ASP A 430 21.05 6.17 8.55
N LEU A 431 20.26 6.55 7.53
CA LEU A 431 19.79 5.61 6.51
C LEU A 431 20.96 4.96 5.75
N ALA A 432 21.95 5.75 5.34
CA ALA A 432 23.13 5.22 4.63
C ALA A 432 23.95 4.24 5.49
N LYS A 433 24.08 4.49 6.81
CA LYS A 433 24.75 3.55 7.74
C LYS A 433 24.05 2.20 7.83
N GLU A 434 22.72 2.18 7.67
CA GLU A 434 21.92 0.96 7.67
C GLU A 434 21.91 0.22 6.32
N GLY A 435 22.61 0.77 5.31
CA GLY A 435 22.79 0.16 3.98
C GLY A 435 21.79 0.64 2.92
N TYR A 436 21.00 1.68 3.21
CA TYR A 436 20.09 2.29 2.24
C TYR A 436 20.82 3.26 1.29
N ASP A 437 20.18 3.62 0.18
CA ASP A 437 20.67 4.65 -0.77
C ASP A 437 19.76 5.89 -0.75
N PRO A 438 19.81 6.70 0.31
CA PRO A 438 18.90 7.83 0.48
C PRO A 438 19.24 9.00 -0.46
N ARG A 439 18.23 9.54 -1.14
CA ARG A 439 18.38 10.61 -2.14
C ARG A 439 17.46 11.77 -1.82
N LEU A 440 17.99 12.99 -1.90
CA LEU A 440 17.17 14.20 -1.88
C LEU A 440 16.54 14.33 -3.26
N VAL A 441 15.22 14.46 -3.31
CA VAL A 441 14.45 14.42 -4.56
C VAL A 441 13.60 15.66 -4.77
N GLY A 442 13.60 16.61 -3.84
CA GLY A 442 12.76 17.77 -3.97
C GLY A 442 12.71 18.67 -2.74
N THR A 443 11.86 19.69 -2.88
CA THR A 443 11.65 20.75 -1.91
C THR A 443 10.19 21.17 -1.83
N ILE A 444 9.75 21.57 -0.65
CA ILE A 444 8.49 22.29 -0.48
C ILE A 444 8.73 23.75 -0.87
N LEU A 445 7.90 24.28 -1.77
CA LEU A 445 8.01 25.65 -2.27
C LEU A 445 7.27 26.67 -1.39
N GLY A 446 6.36 26.19 -0.54
CA GLY A 446 5.53 26.99 0.36
C GLY A 446 4.05 26.63 0.23
N LYS A 447 3.19 27.36 0.93
CA LYS A 447 1.73 27.21 0.80
C LYS A 447 1.27 27.49 -0.63
N GLY A 448 0.34 26.68 -1.13
CA GLY A 448 -0.04 26.66 -2.53
C GLY A 448 -1.35 25.93 -2.80
N THR A 449 -1.56 25.55 -4.06
CA THR A 449 -2.78 24.88 -4.52
C THR A 449 -2.60 23.38 -4.74
N GLY A 450 -1.49 22.82 -4.27
CA GLY A 450 -1.16 21.41 -4.45
C GLY A 450 -0.41 21.12 -5.74
N ASN A 451 0.30 22.10 -6.32
CA ASN A 451 1.02 21.89 -7.58
C ASN A 451 2.31 21.10 -7.31
N VAL A 452 2.62 20.13 -8.18
CA VAL A 452 3.90 19.40 -8.16
C VAL A 452 4.66 19.69 -9.44
N ARG A 453 5.76 20.45 -9.30
CA ARG A 453 6.67 20.79 -10.41
C ARG A 453 7.65 19.67 -10.65
N VAL A 454 7.76 19.25 -11.90
CA VAL A 454 8.67 18.18 -12.33
C VAL A 454 9.39 18.56 -13.63
N GLY A 455 10.51 17.92 -13.91
CA GLY A 455 11.21 18.05 -15.20
C GLY A 455 10.52 17.30 -16.33
N LYS A 456 10.89 17.61 -17.58
CA LYS A 456 10.34 16.92 -18.78
C LYS A 456 10.62 15.42 -18.81
N ASN A 457 11.68 14.97 -18.15
CA ASN A 457 12.07 13.57 -18.03
C ASN A 457 10.99 12.70 -17.36
N VAL A 458 10.01 13.28 -16.66
CA VAL A 458 8.85 12.52 -16.14
C VAL A 458 8.08 11.77 -17.24
N LYS A 459 8.14 12.26 -18.49
CA LYS A 459 7.51 11.61 -19.65
C LYS A 459 8.18 10.30 -20.06
N ASP A 460 9.41 10.06 -19.60
CA ASP A 460 10.09 8.77 -19.74
C ASP A 460 9.69 7.79 -18.63
N MET A 461 8.80 8.18 -17.71
CA MET A 461 8.42 7.42 -16.51
C MET A 461 6.91 7.19 -16.35
N ILE A 462 6.09 8.02 -16.99
CA ILE A 462 4.63 7.99 -16.93
C ILE A 462 4.08 7.99 -18.36
N ALA A 463 3.32 6.94 -18.70
CA ALA A 463 2.67 6.79 -20.00
C ALA A 463 1.27 7.42 -20.01
N SER A 464 0.60 7.47 -18.85
CA SER A 464 -0.77 8.00 -18.74
C SER A 464 -0.81 9.52 -18.83
N GLN A 465 -1.51 10.03 -19.84
CA GLN A 465 -1.72 11.46 -20.00
C GLN A 465 -2.49 12.08 -18.82
N ALA A 466 -3.47 11.35 -18.27
CA ALA A 466 -4.24 11.83 -17.12
C ALA A 466 -3.36 12.07 -15.89
N LEU A 467 -2.37 11.21 -15.64
CA LEU A 467 -1.42 11.40 -14.54
C LEU A 467 -0.43 12.53 -14.83
N LEU A 468 -0.02 12.70 -16.09
CA LEU A 468 0.84 13.82 -16.50
C LEU A 468 0.14 15.17 -16.37
N ASP A 469 -1.18 15.23 -16.62
CA ASP A 469 -1.98 16.45 -16.51
C ASP A 469 -2.12 16.94 -15.06
N ASP A 470 -1.95 16.05 -14.07
CA ASP A 470 -1.93 16.39 -12.64
C ASP A 470 -0.57 16.98 -12.16
N LEU A 471 0.43 17.04 -13.05
CA LEU A 471 1.78 17.54 -12.76
C LEU A 471 2.10 18.83 -13.54
N ASP A 472 2.83 19.75 -12.91
CA ASP A 472 3.35 20.96 -13.57
C ASP A 472 4.72 20.64 -14.22
N ILE A 473 4.68 20.19 -15.48
CA ILE A 473 5.88 19.78 -16.22
C ILE A 473 6.62 21.01 -16.74
N THR A 474 7.73 21.33 -16.09
CA THR A 474 8.58 22.46 -16.45
C THR A 474 9.45 22.16 -17.67
N GLY A 475 9.88 23.20 -18.38
CA GLY A 475 10.65 23.07 -19.62
C GLY A 475 12.04 22.43 -19.51
N ASN A 476 12.54 22.25 -18.28
CA ASN A 476 13.90 21.86 -17.96
C ASN A 476 14.02 20.34 -17.74
N GLU A 477 15.19 19.79 -18.03
CA GLU A 477 15.62 18.50 -17.50
C GLU A 477 16.16 18.77 -16.08
N ASN A 478 15.41 18.40 -15.04
CA ASN A 478 15.81 18.60 -13.64
C ASN A 478 16.47 17.35 -13.06
#